data_AF-A0A920PN72-F1
#
_entry.id   AF-A0A920PN72-F1
#
_cell.length_a   1.000
_cell.length_b   1.000
_cell.length_c   1.000
_cell.angle_alpha   90.00
_cell.angle_beta   90.00
_cell.angle_gamma   90.00
#
_symmetry.space_group_name_H-M   'P 1'
#
loop_
_entity.id
_entity.type
_entity.pdbx_description
1 polymer ?
#
loop_
_entity_poly.entity_id
_entity_poly.type
_entity_poly.pdbx_seq_one_letter_code
_entity_poly.pdbx_strand_id
1 'polypeptide(L)'
;MSQRLIPKIDGSGYVAAVEILLSSPLIRDLIQKGEVDQLNETMERSSEDGMLTFDQSLFELHQKGLISSEDALRNATSANNLRLKIELEGKEAKSRKDLGSTFSDVQLES
;
A
#
# COMPACT_ATOMS: atom_id res chain seq x y z
N MET A 1 7.46 9.74 12.19
CA MET A 1 7.96 8.92 11.08
C MET A 1 8.46 7.61 11.65
N SER A 2 8.09 6.50 11.02
CA SER A 2 8.60 5.16 11.33
C SER A 2 9.17 4.53 10.06
N GLN A 3 10.08 3.57 10.20
CA GLN A 3 10.69 2.88 9.06
C GLN A 3 10.95 1.39 9.36
N ARG A 4 10.81 0.55 8.33
CA ARG A 4 11.16 -0.88 8.32
C ARG A 4 12.10 -1.14 7.14
N LEU A 5 13.26 -1.75 7.40
CA LEU A 5 14.19 -2.15 6.35
C LEU A 5 13.85 -3.56 5.89
N ILE A 6 13.54 -3.69 4.60
CA ILE A 6 13.12 -4.94 3.99
C ILE A 6 14.17 -5.37 2.98
N PRO A 7 14.63 -6.64 2.99
CA PRO A 7 15.54 -7.14 1.98
C PRO A 7 14.97 -6.89 0.59
N LYS A 8 15.82 -6.41 -0.33
CA LYS A 8 15.42 -6.32 -1.74
C LYS A 8 15.39 -7.70 -2.37
N ILE A 9 14.44 -7.92 -3.27
CA ILE A 9 14.28 -9.19 -3.97
C ILE A 9 15.51 -9.54 -4.84
N ASP A 10 16.27 -8.55 -5.29
CA ASP A 10 17.49 -8.73 -6.08
C ASP A 10 18.75 -9.04 -5.25
N GLY A 11 18.63 -9.09 -3.92
CA GLY A 11 19.74 -9.34 -3.00
C GLY A 11 20.75 -8.18 -2.88
N SER A 12 20.52 -7.04 -3.53
CA SER A 12 21.47 -5.91 -3.57
C SER A 12 21.52 -5.08 -2.27
N GLY A 13 20.70 -5.42 -1.27
CA GLY A 13 20.64 -4.75 0.02
C GLY A 13 19.21 -4.67 0.56
N TYR A 14 18.88 -3.52 1.16
CA TYR A 14 17.57 -3.27 1.79
C TYR A 14 16.89 -2.07 1.14
N VAL A 15 15.56 -2.04 1.24
CA VAL A 15 14.73 -0.87 0.93
C VAL A 15 13.90 -0.50 2.15
N ALA A 16 13.72 0.80 2.38
CA ALA A 16 12.92 1.29 3.49
C ALA A 16 11.43 1.36 3.10
N ALA A 17 10.60 0.60 3.80
CA ALA A 17 9.18 0.90 3.93
C ALA A 17 9.02 1.95 5.03
N VAL A 18 8.27 3.02 4.77
CA VAL A 18 8.16 4.17 5.68
C VAL A 18 6.72 4.48 5.99
N GLU A 19 6.49 4.98 7.21
CA GLU A 19 5.20 5.46 7.68
C GLU A 19 5.33 6.91 8.18
N ILE A 20 4.40 7.74 7.75
CA ILE A 20 4.37 9.18 7.98
C ILE A 20 3.00 9.55 8.55
N LEU A 21 2.99 9.92 9.83
CA LEU A 21 1.85 10.53 10.51
C LEU A 21 2.14 12.02 10.70
N LEU A 22 1.23 12.88 10.22
CA LEU A 22 1.33 14.32 10.41
C LEU A 22 0.40 14.78 11.53
N SER A 23 0.82 15.81 12.28
CA SER A 23 0.11 16.29 13.46
C SER A 23 -1.04 17.26 13.11
N SER A 24 -2.00 16.79 12.31
CA SER A 24 -3.21 17.54 11.96
C SER A 24 -4.12 17.75 13.17
N PRO A 25 -5.06 18.71 13.14
CA PRO A 25 -6.01 18.92 14.24
C PRO A 25 -6.79 17.65 14.62
N LEU A 26 -7.22 16.88 13.63
CA LEU A 26 -7.94 15.61 13.85
C LEU A 26 -7.05 14.57 14.53
N ILE A 27 -5.82 14.37 14.05
CA ILE A 27 -4.88 13.43 14.68
C ILE A 27 -4.59 13.81 16.14
N ARG A 28 -4.43 15.10 16.43
CA ARG A 28 -4.23 15.59 17.80
C ARG A 28 -5.44 15.27 18.69
N ASP A 29 -6.65 15.47 18.19
CA ASP A 29 -7.89 15.15 18.90
C ASP A 29 -8.02 13.65 19.21
N LEU A 30 -7.77 12.79 18.20
CA LEU A 30 -7.76 11.33 18.39
C LEU A 30 -6.74 10.89 19.45
N ILE A 31 -5.53 11.45 19.43
CA ILE A 31 -4.51 11.17 20.44
C ILE A 31 -4.95 11.61 21.84
N GLN A 32 -5.56 12.79 21.97
CA GLN A 32 -6.04 13.30 23.26
C GLN A 32 -7.16 12.43 23.86
N LYS A 33 -8.02 11.88 23.01
CA LYS A 33 -9.11 10.97 23.41
C LYS A 33 -8.63 9.54 23.64
N GLY A 34 -7.40 9.21 23.26
CA GLY A 34 -6.86 7.85 23.32
C GLY A 34 -7.41 6.91 22.25
N GLU A 35 -8.04 7.45 21.19
CA GLU A 35 -8.67 6.71 20.10
C GLU A 35 -7.63 6.28 19.06
N VAL A 36 -6.60 5.57 19.50
CA VAL A 36 -5.43 5.19 18.68
C VAL A 36 -5.79 4.26 17.52
N ASP A 37 -6.85 3.46 17.67
CA ASP A 37 -7.30 2.51 16.65
C ASP A 37 -7.79 3.22 15.37
N GLN A 38 -8.29 4.45 15.51
CA GLN A 38 -8.76 5.26 14.38
C GLN A 38 -7.62 5.95 13.61
N LEU A 39 -6.41 5.98 14.17
CA LEU A 39 -5.28 6.67 13.55
C LEU A 39 -4.91 6.06 12.20
N ASN A 40 -4.92 4.72 12.10
CA ASN A 40 -4.56 4.03 10.86
C ASN A 40 -5.54 4.34 9.72
N GLU A 41 -6.83 4.24 9.97
CA GLU A 41 -7.86 4.56 8.98
C GLU A 41 -7.81 6.05 8.58
N THR A 42 -7.58 6.93 9.56
CA THR A 42 -7.44 8.36 9.31
C THR A 42 -6.23 8.66 8.43
N MET A 43 -5.08 8.02 8.68
CA MET A 43 -3.90 8.15 7.83
C MET A 43 -4.15 7.64 6.41
N GLU A 44 -4.79 6.48 6.25
CA GLU A 44 -5.07 5.90 4.94
C GLU A 44 -5.92 6.83 4.06
N ARG A 45 -6.90 7.50 4.67
CA ARG A 45 -7.76 8.49 4.01
C ARG A 45 -7.10 9.85 3.76
N SER A 46 -6.04 10.17 4.50
CA SER A 46 -5.34 11.47 4.44
C SER A 46 -4.05 11.40 3.62
N SER A 47 -4.00 10.51 2.62
CA SER A 47 -2.81 10.34 1.77
C SER A 47 -2.48 11.60 0.96
N GLU A 48 -3.50 12.36 0.53
CA GLU A 48 -3.32 13.64 -0.16
C GLU A 48 -2.67 14.72 0.72
N ASP A 49 -2.83 14.62 2.05
CA ASP A 49 -2.18 15.52 3.01
C ASP A 49 -0.71 15.14 3.28
N GLY A 50 -0.18 14.11 2.60
CA GLY A 50 1.19 13.63 2.76
C GLY A 50 1.38 12.62 3.90
N MET A 51 0.29 12.07 4.44
CA MET A 51 0.37 10.91 5.32
C MET A 51 0.61 9.64 4.49
N LEU A 52 1.28 8.67 5.09
CA LEU A 52 1.57 7.39 4.44
C LEU A 52 1.58 6.29 5.48
N THR A 53 0.76 5.25 5.29
CA THR A 53 0.77 4.07 6.17
C THR A 53 1.84 3.07 5.73
N PHE A 54 2.25 2.18 6.64
CA PHE A 54 3.12 1.07 6.25
C PHE A 54 2.53 0.23 5.12
N ASP A 55 1.25 -0.12 5.18
CA ASP A 55 0.62 -0.98 4.16
C ASP A 55 0.60 -0.32 2.78
N GLN A 56 0.40 1.01 2.70
CA GLN A 56 0.55 1.78 1.46
C GLN A 56 2.00 1.74 0.94
N SER A 57 2.99 1.98 1.82
CA SER A 57 4.41 1.94 1.45
C SER A 57 4.84 0.55 0.97
N LEU A 58 4.44 -0.51 1.66
CA LEU A 58 4.71 -1.90 1.29
C LEU A 58 4.08 -2.28 -0.05
N PHE A 59 2.82 -1.88 -0.26
CA PHE A 59 2.13 -2.10 -1.53
C PHE A 59 2.86 -1.44 -2.70
N GLU A 60 3.33 -0.20 -2.53
CA GLU A 60 4.12 0.48 -3.55
C GLU A 60 5.46 -0.20 -3.83
N LEU A 61 6.19 -0.59 -2.78
CA LEU A 61 7.48 -1.28 -2.92
C LEU A 61 7.32 -2.62 -3.65
N HIS A 62 6.26 -3.36 -3.32
CA HIS A 62 5.90 -4.59 -4.03
C HIS A 62 5.52 -4.31 -5.49
N GLN A 63 4.68 -3.31 -5.76
CA GLN A 63 4.34 -2.92 -7.15
C GLN A 63 5.58 -2.49 -7.94
N LYS A 64 6.56 -1.84 -7.31
CA LYS A 64 7.84 -1.48 -7.94
C LYS A 64 8.76 -2.69 -8.16
N GLY A 65 8.41 -3.87 -7.65
CA GLY A 65 9.20 -5.09 -7.75
C GLY A 65 10.45 -5.07 -6.88
N LEU A 66 10.46 -4.25 -5.82
CA LEU A 66 11.63 -4.11 -4.94
C LEU A 66 11.63 -5.15 -3.82
N ILE A 67 10.45 -5.60 -3.40
CA ILE A 67 10.27 -6.61 -2.33
C ILE A 67 9.35 -7.71 -2.82
N SER A 68 9.49 -8.90 -2.24
CA SER A 68 8.59 -10.02 -2.50
C SER A 68 7.22 -9.79 -1.86
N SER A 69 6.18 -10.47 -2.37
CA SER A 69 4.84 -10.45 -1.73
C SER A 69 4.90 -11.03 -0.31
N GLU A 70 5.70 -12.09 -0.11
CA GLU A 70 5.91 -12.68 1.21
C GLU A 70 6.50 -11.68 2.21
N ASP A 71 7.56 -10.96 1.81
CA ASP A 71 8.18 -9.94 2.64
C ASP A 71 7.24 -8.76 2.91
N ALA A 72 6.44 -8.37 1.92
CA ALA A 72 5.42 -7.34 2.08
C ALA A 72 4.38 -7.74 3.14
N LEU A 73 3.84 -8.96 3.06
CA LEU A 73 2.83 -9.47 4.00
C LEU A 73 3.40 -9.70 5.40
N ARG A 74 4.63 -10.20 5.51
CA ARG A 74 5.30 -10.41 6.79
C ARG A 74 5.54 -9.10 7.55
N ASN A 75 5.73 -8.00 6.82
CA ASN A 75 5.98 -6.68 7.38
C ASN A 75 4.72 -5.81 7.41
N ALA A 76 3.54 -6.31 7.05
CA ALA A 76 2.31 -5.53 7.02
C ALA A 76 1.75 -5.28 8.43
N THR A 77 1.06 -4.15 8.60
CA THR A 77 0.22 -3.89 9.78
C THR A 77 -1.09 -4.67 9.64
N SER A 78 -1.69 -4.71 8.45
CA SER A 78 -2.83 -5.58 8.12
C SER A 78 -2.51 -6.48 6.94
N ALA A 79 -1.95 -7.67 7.22
CA ALA A 79 -1.57 -8.64 6.18
C ALA A 79 -2.74 -9.04 5.29
N ASN A 80 -3.95 -9.20 5.84
CA ASN A 80 -5.14 -9.55 5.07
C ASN A 80 -5.54 -8.44 4.09
N ASN A 81 -5.57 -7.18 4.55
CA ASN A 81 -5.93 -6.05 3.70
C ASN A 81 -4.88 -5.83 2.61
N LEU A 82 -3.59 -5.89 2.97
CA LEU A 82 -2.51 -5.76 2.01
C LEU A 82 -2.55 -6.87 0.95
N ARG A 83 -2.81 -8.12 1.36
CA ARG A 83 -2.97 -9.25 0.44
C ARG A 83 -4.08 -8.99 -0.56
N LEU A 84 -5.27 -8.63 -0.06
CA LEU A 84 -6.42 -8.33 -0.92
C LEU A 84 -6.08 -7.20 -1.90
N LYS A 85 -5.42 -6.15 -1.42
CA LYS A 85 -4.98 -5.03 -2.26
C LYS A 85 -3.97 -5.46 -3.34
N ILE A 86 -3.01 -6.32 -3.01
CA ILE A 86 -2.06 -6.89 -3.98
C ILE A 86 -2.80 -7.70 -5.05
N GLU A 87 -3.77 -8.52 -4.65
CA GLU A 87 -4.52 -9.38 -5.57
C GLU A 87 -5.46 -8.58 -6.51
N LEU A 88 -6.06 -7.49 -6.01
CA LEU A 88 -7.01 -6.65 -6.77
C LEU A 88 -6.36 -5.54 -7.59
N GLU A 89 -5.29 -4.94 -7.09
CA GLU A 89 -4.68 -3.73 -7.67
C GLU A 89 -3.23 -3.94 -8.13
N GLY A 90 -2.66 -5.12 -7.90
CA GLY A 90 -1.30 -5.46 -8.33
C GLY A 90 -1.13 -5.37 -9.85
N LYS A 91 0.13 -5.29 -10.30
CA LYS A 91 0.47 -5.25 -11.74
C LYS A 91 -0.16 -6.39 -12.54
N GLU A 92 -0.29 -7.57 -11.95
CA GLU A 92 -0.97 -8.73 -12.55
C GLU A 92 -2.49 -8.52 -12.71
N ALA A 93 -3.13 -7.85 -11.76
CA ALA A 93 -4.55 -7.52 -11.84
C ALA A 93 -4.80 -6.43 -12.91
N LYS A 94 -3.93 -5.42 -12.99
CA LYS A 94 -4.00 -4.38 -14.04
C LYS A 94 -3.79 -4.98 -15.44
N SER A 95 -2.77 -5.83 -15.60
CA SER A 95 -2.52 -6.55 -16.86
C SER A 95 -3.73 -7.39 -17.31
N ARG A 96 -4.36 -8.13 -16.39
CA ARG A 96 -5.60 -8.90 -16.69
C ARG A 96 -6.77 -8.00 -17.10
N LYS A 97 -6.93 -6.84 -16.47
CA LYS A 97 -7.99 -5.87 -16.79
C LYS A 97 -7.77 -5.24 -18.17
N ASP A 98 -6.54 -4.84 -18.48
CA ASP A 98 -6.16 -4.22 -19.76
C ASP A 98 -6.34 -5.20 -20.93
N LEU A 99 -5.99 -6.48 -20.72
CA LEU A 99 -6.27 -7.55 -21.68
C LEU A 99 -7.78 -7.71 -21.90
N GLY A 100 -8.59 -7.74 -20.83
CA GLY A 100 -10.04 -7.86 -20.91
C GLY A 100 -10.73 -6.73 -21.67
N SER A 101 -10.31 -5.47 -21.46
CA SER A 101 -10.86 -4.32 -22.19
C SER A 101 -10.46 -4.31 -23.66
N THR A 102 -9.26 -4.78 -23.98
CA THR A 102 -8.79 -4.89 -25.37
C THR A 102 -9.68 -5.86 -26.17
N PHE A 103 -10.18 -6.94 -25.57
CA PHE A 103 -11.09 -7.87 -26.26
C PHE A 103 -12.52 -7.32 -26.41
N SER A 104 -12.99 -6.47 -25.49
CA SER A 104 -14.32 -5.87 -25.61
C SER A 104 -14.40 -4.79 -26.69
N ASP A 105 -13.30 -4.08 -26.95
CA ASP A 105 -13.26 -3.03 -27.97
C ASP A 105 -13.26 -3.60 -29.41
N VAL A 106 -12.83 -4.85 -29.59
CA VAL A 106 -12.80 -5.54 -30.89
C VAL A 106 -14.20 -6.06 -31.32
N GLN A 107 -15.16 -6.17 -30.40
CA GLN A 107 -16.50 -6.71 -30.68
C GLN A 107 -17.54 -5.66 -31.13
N LEU A 108 -17.16 -4.39 -31.28
CA LEU A 108 -18.07 -3.30 -31.67
C LEU A 108 -17.90 -2.82 -33.13
N GLU A 109 -17.01 -3.42 -33.92
CA GLU A 109 -16.83 -3.10 -35.35
C GLU A 109 -17.35 -4.20 -36.27
N SER A 110 -18.65 -4.51 -36.19
CA SER A 110 -19.36 -5.34 -37.18
C SER A 110 -20.80 -4.89 -37.37
#